data_AF-A0A3P9BM82-F1
#
_entry.id   AF-A0A3P9BM82-F1
#
_cell.length_a   1.000
_cell.length_b   1.000
_cell.length_c   1.000
_cell.angle_alpha   90.00
_cell.angle_beta   90.00
_cell.angle_gamma   90.00
#
_symmetry.space_group_name_H-M   'P 1'
#
loop_
_entity.id
_entity.type
_entity.pdbx_description
1 polymer ?
#
loop_
_entity_poly.entity_id
_entity_poly.type
_entity_poly.pdbx_seq_one_letter_code
_entity_poly.pdbx_strand_id
1 'polypeptide(L)'
;HWAFYFTKVVVDGRALCIDVEKNGSKLRIINVYGHTELKERTALFQILQPFLCNRRPIIMGGDFNCTPETSGIQGAASTVKKDSSTCALDNLIKDGNLKDVFRFLNPWGRGKVEGKIFVIILCVKVLWTF
;
A
#
# COMPACT_ATOMS: atom_id res chain seq x y z
N HIS A 1 18.32 4.29 16.92
CA HIS A 1 19.29 4.14 15.82
C HIS A 1 18.59 3.45 14.66
N TRP A 2 18.80 3.89 13.42
CA TRP A 2 18.26 3.24 12.21
C TRP A 2 19.38 2.47 11.51
N ALA A 3 19.12 1.24 11.12
CA ALA A 3 20.02 0.45 10.29
C ALA A 3 19.29 -0.02 9.03
N PHE A 4 19.86 0.25 7.87
CA PHE A 4 19.38 -0.22 6.58
C PHE A 4 20.22 -1.44 6.20
N TYR A 5 19.59 -2.58 5.95
CA TYR A 5 20.31 -3.84 5.70
C TYR A 5 19.86 -4.55 4.43
N PHE A 6 18.81 -4.05 3.76
CA PHE A 6 18.41 -4.50 2.43
C PHE A 6 17.83 -3.32 1.66
N THR A 7 18.18 -3.20 0.39
CA THR A 7 17.61 -2.21 -0.53
C THR A 7 17.53 -2.84 -1.91
N LYS A 8 16.36 -2.76 -2.53
CA LYS A 8 16.12 -3.27 -3.88
C LYS A 8 15.20 -2.34 -4.65
N VAL A 9 15.68 -1.86 -5.79
CA VAL A 9 14.84 -1.27 -6.83
C VAL A 9 14.01 -2.41 -7.41
N VAL A 10 12.69 -2.37 -7.22
CA VAL A 10 11.75 -3.39 -7.69
C VAL A 10 11.34 -3.11 -9.13
N VAL A 11 11.01 -1.84 -9.40
CA VAL A 11 10.77 -1.31 -10.74
C VAL A 11 11.46 0.05 -10.80
N ASP A 12 12.27 0.26 -11.83
CA ASP A 12 13.08 1.47 -11.95
C ASP A 12 12.22 2.74 -11.95
N GLY A 13 12.60 3.71 -11.13
CA GLY A 13 11.85 4.96 -10.92
C GLY A 13 10.43 4.82 -10.35
N ARG A 14 9.96 3.60 -10.04
CA ARG A 14 8.54 3.32 -9.71
C ARG A 14 8.34 2.59 -8.39
N ALA A 15 9.27 1.72 -7.99
CA ALA A 15 9.14 1.01 -6.73
C ALA A 15 10.48 0.70 -6.09
N LEU A 16 10.60 1.04 -4.80
CA LEU A 16 11.77 0.78 -3.98
C LEU A 16 11.35 0.01 -2.72
N CYS A 17 12.02 -1.10 -2.47
CA CYS A 17 11.82 -1.94 -1.29
C CYS A 17 13.06 -1.87 -0.40
N ILE A 18 12.86 -1.56 0.88
CA ILE A 18 13.93 -1.38 1.85
C ILE A 18 13.58 -2.16 3.11
N ASP A 19 14.52 -2.96 3.63
CA ASP A 19 14.39 -3.48 4.98
C ASP A 19 15.24 -2.65 5.95
N VAL A 20 14.59 -2.21 7.02
CA VAL A 20 15.21 -1.37 8.04
C VAL A 20 15.00 -1.98 9.42
N GLU A 21 15.93 -1.69 10.31
CA GLU A 21 15.86 -2.01 11.73
C GLU A 21 15.89 -0.71 12.53
N LYS A 22 14.95 -0.57 13.45
CA LYS A 22 14.88 0.54 14.40
C LYS A 22 14.70 -0.02 15.80
N ASN A 23 15.65 0.26 16.68
CA ASN A 23 15.60 -0.16 18.09
C ASN A 23 15.31 -1.68 18.23
N GLY A 24 16.01 -2.53 17.46
CA GLY A 24 15.80 -3.98 17.43
C GLY A 24 14.56 -4.47 16.66
N SER A 25 13.68 -3.56 16.24
CA SER A 25 12.48 -3.90 15.46
C SER A 25 12.76 -3.84 13.97
N LYS A 26 12.57 -4.96 13.27
CA LYS A 26 12.73 -5.07 11.82
C LYS A 26 11.43 -4.77 11.11
N LEU A 27 11.45 -3.88 10.12
CA LEU A 27 10.32 -3.57 9.26
C LEU A 27 10.74 -3.45 7.79
N ARG A 28 9.79 -3.63 6.89
CA ARG A 28 9.94 -3.40 5.45
C ARG A 28 9.22 -2.12 5.06
N ILE A 29 9.89 -1.27 4.29
CA ILE A 29 9.31 -0.07 3.68
C ILE A 29 9.28 -0.27 2.17
N ILE A 30 8.10 -0.09 1.56
CA ILE A 30 7.89 -0.14 0.11
C ILE A 30 7.39 1.23 -0.33
N ASN A 31 8.22 1.99 -1.02
CA ASN A 31 7.83 3.24 -1.66
C ASN A 31 7.35 2.95 -3.09
N VAL A 32 6.17 3.44 -3.45
CA VAL A 32 5.52 3.19 -4.74
C VAL A 32 5.19 4.51 -5.43
N TYR A 33 5.52 4.58 -6.71
CA TYR A 33 5.13 5.65 -7.62
C TYR A 33 4.41 5.04 -8.82
N GLY A 34 3.10 4.92 -8.71
CA GLY A 34 2.21 4.29 -9.67
C GLY A 34 2.24 4.95 -11.04
N HIS A 35 1.94 4.17 -12.08
CA HIS A 35 1.80 4.68 -13.43
C HIS A 35 0.44 5.39 -13.61
N THR A 36 0.42 6.41 -14.46
CA THR A 36 -0.83 7.04 -14.91
C THR A 36 -1.62 6.10 -15.81
N GLU A 37 -0.92 5.32 -16.65
CA GLU A 37 -1.50 4.31 -17.53
C GLU A 37 -1.98 3.08 -16.74
N LEU A 38 -3.22 2.65 -17.02
CA LEU A 38 -3.90 1.63 -16.23
C LEU A 38 -3.21 0.27 -16.32
N LYS A 39 -2.79 -0.14 -17.52
CA LYS A 39 -2.12 -1.44 -17.71
C LYS A 39 -0.79 -1.53 -16.96
N GLU A 40 0.01 -0.47 -17.05
CA GLU A 40 1.31 -0.38 -16.36
C GLU A 40 1.12 -0.33 -14.84
N ARG A 41 0.10 0.37 -14.35
CA ARG A 41 -0.24 0.43 -12.93
C ARG A 41 -0.67 -0.93 -12.40
N THR A 42 -1.52 -1.67 -13.12
CA THR A 42 -1.90 -3.05 -12.76
C THR A 42 -0.68 -3.97 -12.70
N ALA A 43 0.20 -3.91 -13.71
CA ALA A 43 1.41 -4.73 -13.76
C ALA A 43 2.36 -4.42 -12.58
N LEU A 44 2.52 -3.14 -12.23
CA LEU A 44 3.31 -2.72 -11.08
C LEU A 44 2.80 -3.37 -9.78
N PHE A 45 1.49 -3.37 -9.52
CA PHE A 45 0.93 -3.96 -8.32
C PHE A 45 1.10 -5.49 -8.28
N GLN A 46 1.00 -6.18 -9.42
CA GLN A 46 1.27 -7.61 -9.50
C GLN A 46 2.76 -7.92 -9.22
N ILE A 47 3.69 -7.12 -9.74
CA ILE A 47 5.13 -7.26 -9.47
C ILE A 47 5.44 -7.06 -7.97
N LEU A 48 4.69 -6.21 -7.28
CA LEU A 48 4.88 -5.95 -5.85
C LEU A 48 4.43 -7.13 -4.97
N GLN A 49 3.50 -7.97 -5.41
CA GLN A 49 2.86 -9.01 -4.60
C GLN A 49 3.85 -9.89 -3.80
N PRO A 50 4.95 -10.42 -4.39
CA PRO A 50 5.91 -11.25 -3.65
C PRO A 50 6.65 -10.51 -2.53
N PHE A 51 6.73 -9.18 -2.59
CA PHE A 51 7.41 -8.37 -1.57
C PHE A 51 6.59 -8.19 -0.30
N LEU A 52 5.27 -8.42 -0.38
CA LEU A 52 4.36 -8.40 0.77
C LEU A 52 4.30 -9.74 1.50
N CYS A 53 4.64 -10.85 0.85
CA CYS A 53 4.68 -12.18 1.44
C CYS A 53 5.89 -12.37 2.38
N ASN A 54 5.92 -11.65 3.50
CA ASN A 54 6.97 -11.80 4.51
C ASN A 54 6.40 -11.77 5.94
N ARG A 55 7.17 -12.25 6.92
CA ARG A 55 6.75 -12.31 8.35
C ARG A 55 6.97 -11.01 9.13
N ARG A 56 7.44 -9.94 8.49
CA ARG A 56 7.81 -8.68 9.13
C ARG A 56 6.69 -7.65 8.94
N PRO A 57 6.57 -6.66 9.85
CA PRO A 57 5.74 -5.49 9.61
C PRO A 57 6.13 -4.79 8.31
N ILE A 58 5.12 -4.39 7.54
CA ILE A 58 5.29 -3.72 6.25
C ILE A 58 4.65 -2.35 6.34
N ILE A 59 5.37 -1.35 5.83
CA ILE A 59 4.88 -0.02 5.53
C ILE A 59 4.97 0.12 4.01
N MET A 60 3.82 0.10 3.34
CA MET A 60 3.75 0.49 1.93
C MET A 60 3.21 1.90 1.86
N GLY A 61 3.73 2.73 0.96
CA GLY A 61 3.17 4.05 0.69
C GLY A 61 3.77 4.73 -0.53
N GLY A 62 3.22 5.89 -0.87
CA GLY A 62 3.64 6.70 -2.01
C GLY A 62 2.42 7.23 -2.77
N ASP A 63 2.57 7.42 -4.08
CA ASP A 63 1.49 7.85 -4.97
C ASP A 63 1.09 6.66 -5.83
N PHE A 64 -0.07 6.07 -5.56
CA PHE A 64 -0.53 4.89 -6.28
C PHE A 64 -1.13 5.23 -7.66
N ASN A 65 -1.42 6.51 -7.94
CA ASN A 65 -2.20 6.93 -9.11
C ASN A 65 -3.54 6.18 -9.27
N CYS A 66 -4.09 5.66 -8.16
CA CYS A 66 -5.45 5.15 -8.06
C CYS A 66 -5.95 5.30 -6.62
N THR A 67 -7.27 5.36 -6.45
CA THR A 67 -7.91 5.45 -5.14
C THR A 67 -8.43 4.06 -4.75
N PRO A 68 -8.07 3.52 -3.57
CA PRO A 68 -8.72 2.33 -3.04
C PRO A 68 -10.22 2.59 -2.88
N GLU A 69 -11.08 1.66 -3.28
CA GLU A 69 -12.52 1.86 -3.10
C GLU A 69 -12.85 1.91 -1.61
N THR A 70 -13.49 3.01 -1.21
CA THR A 70 -13.99 3.17 0.15
C THR A 70 -15.31 2.42 0.27
N SER A 71 -15.36 1.39 1.10
CA SER A 71 -16.58 0.66 1.46
C SER A 71 -17.55 1.48 2.34
N GLY A 72 -17.77 2.76 2.06
CA GLY A 72 -18.42 3.69 2.99
C GLY A 72 -19.28 4.81 2.42
N ILE A 73 -19.43 4.96 1.11
CA ILE A 73 -20.45 5.86 0.53
C ILE A 73 -21.24 5.08 -0.51
N GLN A 74 -22.19 4.27 -0.03
CA GLN A 74 -23.35 3.82 -0.82
C GLN A 74 -24.33 4.99 -0.97
N GLY A 75 -23.88 6.05 -1.63
CA GLY A 75 -24.70 7.18 -2.03
C GLY A 75 -24.62 7.28 -3.54
N ALA A 76 -25.71 6.88 -4.21
CA ALA A 76 -25.88 6.73 -5.65
C ALA A 76 -25.29 5.44 -6.25
N ALA A 77 -26.20 4.67 -6.87
CA ALA A 77 -25.92 3.54 -7.73
C ALA A 77 -25.07 3.97 -8.95
N SER A 78 -23.78 4.18 -8.74
CA SER A 78 -22.82 4.29 -9.82
C SER A 78 -22.18 2.93 -9.98
N THR A 79 -22.63 2.20 -11.00
CA THR A 79 -21.99 1.02 -11.58
C THR A 79 -20.66 1.41 -12.24
N VAL A 80 -19.79 2.15 -11.53
CA VAL A 80 -18.43 2.40 -12.01
C VAL A 80 -17.74 1.05 -12.01
N LYS A 81 -17.49 0.52 -13.21
CA LYS A 81 -16.69 -0.69 -13.37
C LYS A 81 -15.37 -0.44 -12.66
N LYS A 82 -15.16 -1.16 -11.56
CA LYS A 82 -13.89 -1.20 -10.85
C LYS A 82 -12.78 -1.48 -11.85
N ASP A 83 -11.84 -0.54 -11.96
CA ASP A 83 -10.77 -0.69 -12.91
C ASP A 83 -9.82 -1.81 -12.45
N SER A 84 -9.13 -2.46 -13.40
CA SER A 84 -8.27 -3.62 -13.07
C SER A 84 -7.14 -3.28 -12.10
N SER A 85 -6.73 -2.01 -12.04
CA SER A 85 -5.65 -1.54 -11.18
C SER A 85 -6.10 -1.38 -9.74
N THR A 86 -7.34 -0.93 -9.49
CA THR A 86 -7.97 -0.92 -8.18
C THR A 86 -8.20 -2.34 -7.67
N CYS A 87 -8.61 -3.27 -8.54
CA CYS A 87 -8.67 -4.69 -8.17
C CYS A 87 -7.29 -5.24 -7.76
N ALA A 88 -6.24 -4.93 -8.51
CA ALA A 88 -4.89 -5.39 -8.20
C ALA A 88 -4.36 -4.78 -6.89
N LEU A 89 -4.62 -3.49 -6.63
CA LEU A 89 -4.27 -2.85 -5.37
C LEU A 89 -5.03 -3.48 -4.18
N ASP A 90 -6.33 -3.73 -4.33
CA ASP A 90 -7.12 -4.37 -3.26
C ASP A 90 -6.63 -5.79 -2.95
N ASN A 91 -6.24 -6.55 -3.97
CA ASN A 91 -5.64 -7.87 -3.76
C ASN A 91 -4.30 -7.74 -3.03
N LEU A 92 -3.47 -6.77 -3.42
CA LEU A 92 -2.21 -6.47 -2.75
C LEU A 92 -2.42 -6.13 -1.26
N ILE A 93 -3.44 -5.33 -0.95
CA ILE A 93 -3.82 -4.98 0.42
C ILE A 93 -4.30 -6.23 1.19
N LYS A 94 -5.12 -7.08 0.58
CA LYS A 94 -5.61 -8.30 1.23
C LYS A 94 -4.47 -9.29 1.49
N ASP A 95 -3.63 -9.53 0.50
CA ASP A 95 -2.53 -10.50 0.57
C ASP A 95 -1.47 -10.11 1.60
N GLY A 96 -1.21 -8.80 1.75
CA GLY A 96 -0.29 -8.28 2.76
C GLY A 96 -0.93 -8.04 4.14
N ASN A 97 -2.21 -8.36 4.33
CA ASN A 97 -2.99 -8.02 5.52
C ASN A 97 -2.77 -6.57 5.97
N LEU A 98 -2.93 -5.70 4.99
CA LEU A 98 -2.50 -4.32 4.98
C LEU A 98 -3.72 -3.44 5.32
N LYS A 99 -3.54 -2.39 6.13
CA LYS A 99 -4.63 -1.47 6.53
C LYS A 99 -4.31 -0.03 6.17
N ASP A 100 -5.22 0.64 5.48
CA ASP A 100 -5.15 2.08 5.22
C ASP A 100 -5.20 2.86 6.55
N VAL A 101 -4.06 3.40 6.97
CA VAL A 101 -3.91 4.13 8.23
C VAL A 101 -4.68 5.45 8.19
N PHE A 102 -4.69 6.14 7.05
CA PHE A 102 -5.38 7.41 6.94
C PHE A 102 -6.88 7.23 7.14
N ARG A 103 -7.48 6.25 6.46
CA ARG A 103 -8.91 5.93 6.61
C ARG A 103 -9.23 5.37 7.99
N PHE A 104 -8.32 4.60 8.59
CA PHE A 104 -8.49 4.10 9.96
C PHE A 104 -8.54 5.22 11.00
N LEU A 105 -7.66 6.22 10.87
CA LEU A 105 -7.62 7.38 11.77
C LEU A 105 -8.73 8.40 11.46
N ASN A 106 -9.20 8.46 10.21
CA ASN A 106 -10.20 9.43 9.73
C ASN A 106 -11.42 8.73 9.09
N PRO A 107 -12.22 7.98 9.87
CA PRO A 107 -13.32 7.18 9.33
C PRO A 107 -14.38 8.04 8.62
N TRP A 108 -14.61 9.27 9.06
CA TRP A 108 -15.62 10.19 8.50
C TRP A 108 -15.05 11.27 7.56
N GLY A 109 -13.75 11.22 7.25
CA GLY A 109 -13.14 12.16 6.31
C GLY A 109 -13.72 11.98 4.90
N ARG A 110 -14.23 13.07 4.31
CA ARG A 110 -14.62 13.09 2.88
C ARG A 110 -13.33 13.01 2.05
N GLY A 111 -13.08 11.83 1.50
CA GLY A 111 -11.82 11.47 0.86
C GLY A 111 -11.62 12.19 -0.47
N LYS A 112 -10.90 13.29 -0.45
CA LYS A 112 -9.94 13.70 -1.47
C LYS A 112 -8.80 14.40 -0.75
N VAL A 113 -7.68 13.71 -0.57
CA VAL A 113 -6.41 14.41 -0.34
C VAL A 113 -6.03 14.90 -1.74
N GLU A 114 -6.34 16.17 -2.00
CA GLU A 114 -6.13 16.81 -3.28
C GLU A 114 -4.62 16.95 -3.50
N GLY A 115 -4.06 16.05 -4.29
CA GLY A 115 -2.66 16.07 -4.66
C GLY A 115 -1.72 15.46 -3.61
N LYS A 116 -1.03 14.40 -4.04
CA LYS A 116 0.25 13.94 -3.52
C LYS A 116 0.19 13.42 -2.07
N ILE A 117 0.32 12.10 -1.93
CA ILE A 117 0.98 11.41 -0.80
C ILE A 117 0.10 11.29 0.48
N PHE A 118 0.01 10.23 1.31
CA PHE A 118 0.60 8.89 1.50
C PHE A 118 -0.55 7.98 2.00
N VAL A 119 -0.75 6.78 1.43
CA VAL A 119 -1.36 5.71 2.24
C VAL A 119 -0.21 4.98 2.90
N ILE A 120 0.06 5.23 4.18
CA ILE A 120 0.85 4.31 5.01
C ILE A 120 -0.04 3.11 5.21
N ILE A 121 0.24 2.02 4.53
CA ILE A 121 -0.44 0.77 4.75
C ILE A 121 0.43 -0.02 5.73
N LEU A 122 0.01 -0.05 6.98
CA LEU A 122 0.72 -0.75 8.07
C LEU A 122 0.18 -2.18 8.16
N CYS A 123 1.04 -3.17 7.90
CA CYS A 123 0.81 -4.52 8.41
C CYS A 123 1.18 -4.51 9.90
N VAL A 124 0.20 -4.35 10.79
CA VAL A 124 0.39 -4.70 12.20
C VAL A 124 -0.04 -6.16 12.33
N LYS A 125 0.89 -7.08 12.13
CA LYS A 125 0.71 -8.42 12.71
C LYS A 125 0.84 -8.23 14.21
N VAL A 126 -0.28 -7.99 14.88
CA VAL A 126 -0.33 -7.97 16.34
C VAL A 126 0.09 -9.37 16.76
N LEU A 127 1.34 -9.52 17.18
CA LEU A 127 1.76 -10.62 18.02
C LEU A 127 1.00 -10.45 19.33
N TRP A 128 -0.23 -10.98 19.38
CA TRP A 128 -0.77 -11.45 20.64
C TRP A 128 0.03 -12.70 20.97
N THR A 129 1.10 -12.51 21.75
CA THR A 129 1.61 -13.54 22.64
C THR A 129 0.50 -13.94 23.59
N PHE A 130 0.02 -15.18 23.45
CA PHE A 130 -0.39 -16.04 24.54
C PHE A 130 0.23 -17.42 24.29
#